data_AF-A0A9D8CYB3-F1
#
_entry.id   AF-A0A9D8CYB3-F1
#
_cell.length_a   1.000
_cell.length_b   1.000
_cell.length_c   1.000
_cell.angle_alpha   90.00
_cell.angle_beta   90.00
_cell.angle_gamma   90.00
#
_symmetry.space_group_name_H-M   'P 1'
#
loop_
_entity.id
_entity.type
_entity.pdbx_description
1 polymer ?
#
loop_
_entity_poly.entity_id
_entity_poly.type
_entity_poly.pdbx_seq_one_letter_code
_entity_poly.pdbx_strand_id
1 'polypeptide(L)'
;MSQPFPAVAEAAAAGDTAALFADIRATVGVRVVNLVWRHLATLDGALPWAWSAVKPLYLRGIVDRSVIDFRAAMLVPTLGSLTGVEPPSVDAVLASYDHSNAINLFALGALVARLRDDVAVGSPPHAGPRLVAPDVTLPKLADEADVPAETWQRVLRLNRLGDRPEPLILASMYRHLAHAPAFLERLEAAMIPSAADGSLDRAIAANRASAADQARRLAQAIATGPPPDRVKIEAAVSAFVDHAIGKMVTICRAVRVARGAVGP
;
A
#
# COMPACT_ATOMS: atom_id res chain seq x y z
N MET A 1 3.41 -17.23 -17.27
CA MET A 1 2.52 -16.78 -16.17
C MET A 1 3.37 -16.73 -14.92
N SER A 2 3.61 -15.55 -14.33
CA SER A 2 4.31 -15.44 -13.04
C SER A 2 3.39 -15.99 -11.95
N GLN A 3 3.88 -16.90 -11.11
CA GLN A 3 3.08 -17.38 -9.99
C GLN A 3 2.65 -16.20 -9.12
N PRO A 4 1.38 -16.16 -8.67
CA PRO A 4 0.93 -15.12 -7.76
C PRO A 4 1.77 -15.17 -6.49
N PHE A 5 2.12 -14.00 -5.97
CA PHE A 5 2.85 -13.87 -4.72
C PHE A 5 2.10 -14.64 -3.61
N PRO A 6 2.74 -15.60 -2.90
CA PRO A 6 2.04 -16.50 -1.97
C PRO A 6 1.28 -15.72 -0.90
N ALA A 7 0.01 -16.04 -0.68
CA ALA A 7 -0.80 -15.36 0.32
C ALA A 7 -2.01 -16.20 0.74
N VAL A 8 -2.39 -16.11 2.01
CA VAL A 8 -3.65 -16.68 2.50
C VAL A 8 -4.81 -15.80 2.02
N ALA A 9 -5.75 -16.37 1.27
CA ALA A 9 -6.96 -15.67 0.88
C ALA A 9 -7.82 -15.38 2.13
N GLU A 10 -8.46 -14.21 2.21
CA GLU A 10 -9.25 -13.86 3.40
C GLU A 10 -10.40 -14.85 3.65
N ALA A 11 -11.06 -15.30 2.58
CA ALA A 11 -12.12 -16.29 2.66
C ALA A 11 -11.64 -17.69 3.11
N ALA A 12 -10.34 -17.96 3.01
CA ALA A 12 -9.72 -19.22 3.44
C ALA A 12 -9.05 -19.10 4.82
N ALA A 13 -8.96 -17.90 5.40
CA ALA A 13 -8.41 -17.71 6.73
C ALA A 13 -9.33 -18.34 7.78
N ALA A 14 -8.74 -19.12 8.69
CA ALA A 14 -9.44 -19.76 9.81
C ALA A 14 -8.66 -19.56 11.12
N GLY A 15 -9.32 -19.82 12.25
CA GLY A 15 -8.71 -19.74 13.58
C GLY A 15 -8.02 -18.40 13.84
N ASP A 16 -6.80 -18.46 14.37
CA ASP A 16 -6.00 -17.28 14.75
C ASP A 16 -5.72 -16.34 13.57
N THR A 17 -5.51 -16.88 12.36
CA THR A 17 -5.28 -16.05 11.17
C THR A 17 -6.52 -15.22 10.83
N ALA A 18 -7.72 -15.79 10.92
CA ALA A 18 -8.96 -15.06 10.70
C ALA A 18 -9.18 -13.97 11.76
N ALA A 19 -8.85 -14.25 13.02
CA ALA A 19 -8.92 -13.29 14.11
C ALA A 19 -7.95 -12.12 13.89
N LEU A 20 -6.70 -12.40 13.48
CA LEU A 20 -5.71 -11.38 13.14
C LEU A 20 -6.15 -10.53 11.95
N PHE A 21 -6.73 -11.13 10.91
CA PHE A 21 -7.27 -10.38 9.77
C PHE A 21 -8.42 -9.45 10.17
N ALA A 22 -9.31 -9.90 11.08
CA ALA A 22 -10.37 -9.05 11.63
C ALA A 22 -9.79 -7.88 12.45
N ASP A 23 -8.79 -8.13 13.28
CA ASP A 23 -8.12 -7.12 14.09
C ASP A 23 -7.35 -6.09 13.25
N ILE A 24 -6.69 -6.53 12.16
CA ILE A 24 -6.06 -5.65 11.18
C ILE A 24 -7.11 -4.74 10.53
N ARG A 25 -8.25 -5.28 10.09
CA ARG A 25 -9.33 -4.46 9.49
C ARG A 25 -9.83 -3.40 10.46
N ALA A 26 -10.10 -3.77 11.71
CA ALA A 26 -10.58 -2.87 12.73
C ALA A 26 -9.55 -1.79 13.12
N THR A 27 -8.28 -2.18 13.23
CA THR A 27 -7.21 -1.27 13.65
C THR A 27 -6.77 -0.32 12.53
N VAL A 28 -6.59 -0.83 11.31
CA VAL A 28 -6.12 -0.04 10.16
C VAL A 28 -7.28 0.74 9.51
N GLY A 29 -8.52 0.28 9.70
CA GLY A 29 -9.71 0.87 9.08
C GLY A 29 -9.78 0.54 7.59
N VAL A 30 -9.67 -0.74 7.25
CA VAL A 30 -9.64 -1.21 5.85
C VAL A 30 -10.69 -2.28 5.59
N ARG A 31 -11.18 -2.33 4.35
CA ARG A 31 -12.19 -3.32 3.91
C ARG A 31 -11.57 -4.63 3.45
N VAL A 32 -10.34 -4.58 2.98
CA VAL A 32 -9.56 -5.73 2.48
C VAL A 32 -8.23 -5.73 3.20
N VAL A 33 -7.79 -6.88 3.66
CA VAL A 33 -6.48 -7.03 4.29
C VAL A 33 -5.40 -6.92 3.22
N ASN A 34 -4.48 -5.97 3.41
CA ASN A 34 -3.41 -5.72 2.45
C ASN A 34 -2.58 -7.00 2.19
N LEU A 35 -2.16 -7.21 0.95
CA LEU A 35 -1.50 -8.45 0.50
C LEU A 35 -0.26 -8.81 1.34
N VAL A 36 0.47 -7.82 1.87
CA VAL A 36 1.61 -8.04 2.77
C VAL A 36 1.24 -8.83 4.03
N TRP A 37 0.11 -8.49 4.67
CA TRP A 37 -0.36 -9.21 5.86
C TRP A 37 -0.81 -10.62 5.52
N ARG A 38 -1.43 -10.80 4.35
CA ARG A 38 -1.85 -12.11 3.85
C ARG A 38 -0.68 -13.00 3.46
N HIS A 39 0.42 -12.40 3.01
CA HIS A 39 1.67 -13.10 2.75
C HIS A 39 2.38 -13.48 4.06
N LEU A 40 2.47 -12.57 5.04
CA LEU A 40 3.05 -12.90 6.34
C LEU A 40 2.30 -14.06 7.03
N ALA A 41 1.02 -14.26 6.73
CA ALA A 41 0.24 -15.40 7.20
C ALA A 41 0.71 -16.77 6.65
N THR A 42 1.48 -16.78 5.56
CA THR A 42 2.07 -18.01 5.00
C THR A 42 3.40 -18.39 5.64
N LEU A 43 3.91 -17.57 6.57
CA LEU A 43 5.19 -17.77 7.24
C LEU A 43 4.94 -18.03 8.73
N ASP A 44 5.50 -19.13 9.24
CA ASP A 44 5.26 -19.58 10.61
C ASP A 44 5.57 -18.49 11.65
N GLY A 45 4.56 -18.11 12.43
CA GLY A 45 4.65 -17.10 13.48
C GLY A 45 4.89 -15.66 13.00
N ALA A 46 5.04 -15.40 11.71
CA ALA A 46 5.41 -14.09 11.19
C ALA A 46 4.29 -13.06 11.33
N LEU A 47 3.06 -13.39 10.90
CA LEU A 47 1.91 -12.48 11.03
C LEU A 47 1.65 -12.02 12.47
N PRO A 48 1.46 -12.91 13.47
CA PRO A 48 1.19 -12.46 14.84
C PRO A 48 2.34 -11.62 15.41
N TRP A 49 3.59 -11.99 15.16
CA TRP A 49 4.75 -11.23 15.62
C TRP A 49 4.82 -9.83 14.98
N ALA A 50 4.75 -9.77 13.65
CA ALA A 50 4.85 -8.52 12.90
C ALA A 50 3.70 -7.58 13.25
N TRP A 51 2.48 -8.12 13.36
CA TRP A 51 1.30 -7.36 13.75
C TRP A 51 1.43 -6.79 15.17
N SER A 52 1.83 -7.62 16.15
CA SER A 52 2.08 -7.15 17.51
C SER A 52 3.13 -6.04 17.58
N ALA A 53 4.17 -6.10 16.73
CA ALA A 53 5.23 -5.11 16.70
C ALA A 53 4.74 -3.73 16.20
N VAL A 54 3.86 -3.69 15.19
CA VAL A 54 3.44 -2.42 14.56
C VAL A 54 2.07 -1.91 15.02
N LYS A 55 1.20 -2.76 15.58
CA LYS A 55 -0.14 -2.38 16.04
C LYS A 55 -0.13 -1.12 16.93
N PRO A 56 0.81 -0.95 17.89
CA PRO A 56 0.87 0.26 18.70
C PRO A 56 1.12 1.55 17.91
N LEU A 57 1.77 1.48 16.75
CA LEU A 57 2.00 2.64 15.89
C LEU A 57 0.68 3.15 15.28
N TYR A 58 -0.20 2.24 14.88
CA TYR A 58 -1.55 2.57 14.38
C TYR A 58 -2.45 3.12 15.50
N LEU A 59 -2.51 2.43 16.63
CA LEU A 59 -3.42 2.81 17.72
C LEU A 59 -3.10 4.19 18.31
N ARG A 60 -1.81 4.57 18.33
CA ARG A 60 -1.36 5.87 18.84
C ARG A 60 -1.33 6.97 17.76
N GLY A 61 -1.78 6.69 16.54
CA GLY A 61 -1.76 7.65 15.43
C GLY A 61 -0.36 8.16 15.05
N ILE A 62 0.68 7.36 15.34
CA ILE A 62 2.07 7.73 15.03
C ILE A 62 2.30 7.72 13.52
N VAL A 63 1.82 6.68 12.84
CA VAL A 63 1.95 6.56 11.37
C VAL A 63 1.08 7.58 10.65
N ASP A 64 -0.10 7.88 11.19
CA ASP A 64 -1.03 8.88 10.68
C ASP A 64 -0.41 10.27 10.63
N ARG A 65 0.34 10.64 11.68
CA ARG A 65 1.08 11.91 11.71
C ARG A 65 2.12 11.98 10.60
N SER A 66 2.93 10.93 10.43
CA SER A 66 3.91 10.88 9.34
C SER A 66 3.26 10.92 7.97
N VAL A 67 2.09 10.30 7.78
CA VAL A 67 1.34 10.39 6.52
C VAL A 67 0.91 11.83 6.21
N ILE A 68 0.48 12.61 7.22
CA ILE A 68 0.13 14.03 7.04
C ILE A 68 1.34 14.82 6.57
N ASP A 69 2.44 14.73 7.31
CA ASP A 69 3.67 15.47 7.02
C ASP A 69 4.26 15.06 5.65
N PHE A 70 4.22 13.76 5.34
CA PHE A 70 4.62 13.21 4.05
C PHE A 70 3.78 13.72 2.89
N ARG A 71 2.44 13.71 3.02
CA ARG A 71 1.54 14.18 1.95
C ARG A 71 1.73 15.66 1.63
N ALA A 72 2.15 16.47 2.60
CA ALA A 72 2.42 17.90 2.37
C ALA A 72 3.74 18.15 1.61
N ALA A 73 4.69 17.21 1.65
CA ALA A 73 5.99 17.32 1.01
C ALA A 73 6.20 16.34 -0.16
N MET A 74 5.17 15.55 -0.48
CA MET A 74 5.22 14.50 -1.48
C MET A 74 5.43 15.10 -2.87
N LEU A 75 6.32 14.50 -3.67
CA LEU A 75 6.42 14.83 -5.08
C LEU A 75 5.29 14.11 -5.82
N VAL A 76 4.32 14.86 -6.33
CA VAL A 76 3.20 14.31 -7.11
C VAL A 76 3.45 14.52 -8.60
N PRO A 77 3.58 13.45 -9.41
CA PRO A 77 3.73 13.59 -10.86
C PRO A 77 2.42 14.08 -11.48
N THR A 78 2.52 14.98 -12.45
CA THR A 78 1.36 15.46 -13.21
C THR A 78 0.88 14.36 -14.16
N LEU A 79 -0.39 13.98 -14.03
CA LEU A 79 -1.05 13.08 -14.98
C LEU A 79 -2.00 13.87 -15.89
N GLY A 80 -2.41 13.26 -17.00
CA GLY A 80 -3.55 13.76 -17.77
C GLY A 80 -4.82 13.85 -16.91
N SER A 81 -5.72 14.78 -17.22
CA SER A 81 -6.97 14.95 -16.45
C SER A 81 -7.79 13.66 -16.46
N LEU A 82 -8.19 13.23 -15.26
CA LEU A 82 -9.08 12.09 -15.07
C LEU A 82 -10.48 12.52 -14.63
N THR A 83 -10.77 13.83 -14.59
CA THR A 83 -12.10 14.37 -14.24
C THR A 83 -13.22 13.78 -15.11
N GLY A 84 -14.46 13.91 -14.64
CA GLY A 84 -15.64 13.34 -15.29
C GLY A 84 -16.40 12.37 -14.39
N VAL A 85 -17.57 11.93 -14.88
CA VAL A 85 -18.45 11.00 -14.17
C VAL A 85 -17.89 9.59 -14.28
N GLU A 86 -17.86 8.90 -13.14
CA GLU A 86 -17.45 7.51 -13.01
C GLU A 86 -18.37 6.80 -12.02
N PRO A 87 -18.46 5.45 -12.04
CA PRO A 87 -19.14 4.73 -10.97
C PRO A 87 -18.57 5.12 -9.60
N PRO A 88 -19.40 5.27 -8.55
CA PRO A 88 -18.92 5.62 -7.20
C PRO A 88 -17.84 4.68 -6.65
N SER A 89 -17.79 3.45 -7.16
CA SER A 89 -16.76 2.47 -6.81
C SER A 89 -15.34 2.92 -7.15
N VAL A 90 -15.13 3.75 -8.18
CA VAL A 90 -13.80 4.25 -8.56
C VAL A 90 -13.22 5.11 -7.44
N ASP A 91 -13.95 6.14 -7.01
CA ASP A 91 -13.48 7.04 -5.96
C ASP A 91 -13.42 6.31 -4.60
N ALA A 92 -14.30 5.35 -4.34
CA ALA A 92 -14.24 4.46 -3.18
C ALA A 92 -12.93 3.65 -3.12
N VAL A 93 -12.56 3.01 -4.24
CA VAL A 93 -11.31 2.24 -4.35
C VAL A 93 -10.10 3.15 -4.16
N LEU A 94 -10.05 4.29 -4.85
CA LEU A 94 -8.95 5.24 -4.73
C LEU A 94 -8.80 5.79 -3.30
N ALA A 95 -9.91 6.16 -2.64
CA ALA A 95 -9.87 6.61 -1.26
C ALA A 95 -9.34 5.53 -0.31
N SER A 96 -9.83 4.29 -0.46
CA SER A 96 -9.38 3.17 0.38
C SER A 96 -7.90 2.86 0.20
N TYR A 97 -7.36 2.89 -1.02
CA TYR A 97 -5.94 2.61 -1.27
C TYR A 97 -5.02 3.77 -0.94
N ASP A 98 -5.46 5.02 -1.10
CA ASP A 98 -4.69 6.18 -0.64
C ASP A 98 -4.56 6.17 0.89
N HIS A 99 -5.62 5.83 1.63
CA HIS A 99 -5.55 5.63 3.09
C HIS A 99 -4.64 4.45 3.46
N SER A 100 -4.99 3.25 3.00
CA SER A 100 -4.38 2.01 3.46
C SER A 100 -2.92 1.87 3.03
N ASN A 101 -2.55 2.25 1.81
CA ASN A 101 -1.16 2.15 1.37
C ASN A 101 -0.28 3.14 2.12
N ALA A 102 -0.75 4.36 2.39
CA ALA A 102 0.04 5.38 3.05
C ALA A 102 0.40 4.97 4.49
N ILE A 103 -0.59 4.57 5.31
CA ILE A 103 -0.31 4.16 6.69
C ILE A 103 0.49 2.85 6.76
N ASN A 104 0.24 1.89 5.85
CA ASN A 104 1.04 0.66 5.79
C ASN A 104 2.49 0.95 5.37
N LEU A 105 2.74 1.90 4.46
CA LEU A 105 4.10 2.27 4.05
C LEU A 105 4.96 2.67 5.26
N PHE A 106 4.42 3.50 6.14
CA PHE A 106 5.14 3.95 7.34
C PHE A 106 5.26 2.87 8.41
N ALA A 107 4.18 2.15 8.70
CA ALA A 107 4.23 1.08 9.72
C ALA A 107 5.18 -0.05 9.32
N LEU A 108 5.12 -0.49 8.06
CA LEU A 108 5.95 -1.57 7.54
C LEU A 108 7.37 -1.10 7.28
N GLY A 109 7.58 0.14 6.81
CA GLY A 109 8.90 0.73 6.73
C GLY A 109 9.59 0.79 8.10
N ALA A 110 8.84 1.12 9.15
CA ALA A 110 9.36 1.14 10.52
C ALA A 110 9.74 -0.27 10.99
N LEU A 111 8.94 -1.27 10.63
CA LEU A 111 9.25 -2.68 10.90
C LEU A 111 10.52 -3.13 10.19
N VAL A 112 10.70 -2.76 8.91
CA VAL A 112 11.92 -3.06 8.14
C VAL A 112 13.15 -2.41 8.77
N ALA A 113 13.07 -1.11 9.10
CA ALA A 113 14.14 -0.40 9.79
C ALA A 113 14.52 -1.08 11.12
N ARG A 114 13.52 -1.52 11.89
CA ARG A 114 13.73 -2.26 13.13
C ARG A 114 14.40 -3.62 12.91
N LEU A 115 14.00 -4.37 11.89
CA LEU A 115 14.56 -5.69 11.55
C LEU A 115 15.99 -5.60 11.03
N ARG A 116 16.36 -4.48 10.39
CA ARG A 116 17.72 -4.19 9.90
C ARG A 116 18.62 -3.53 10.94
N ASP A 117 18.11 -3.26 12.14
CA ASP A 117 18.77 -2.44 13.17
C ASP A 117 19.18 -1.03 12.64
N ASP A 118 18.47 -0.54 11.62
CA ASP A 118 18.65 0.79 11.00
C ASP A 118 17.67 1.79 11.62
N VAL A 119 17.77 1.95 12.94
CA VAL A 119 16.91 2.86 13.69
C VAL A 119 17.59 4.22 13.80
N ALA A 120 16.90 5.28 13.38
CA ALA A 120 17.45 6.63 13.47
C ALA A 120 17.73 6.99 14.94
N VAL A 121 18.79 7.77 15.19
CA VAL A 121 19.07 8.35 16.52
C VAL A 121 18.27 9.64 16.68
N GLY A 122 17.66 9.86 17.84
CA GLY A 122 16.94 11.10 18.13
C GLY A 122 15.81 10.91 19.13
N SER A 123 14.88 11.87 19.14
CA SER A 123 13.68 11.80 19.97
C SER A 123 12.67 10.79 19.41
N PRO A 124 11.95 10.05 20.27
CA PRO A 124 10.91 9.13 19.84
C PRO A 124 9.79 9.87 19.10
N PRO A 125 9.12 9.20 18.16
CA PRO A 125 7.99 9.80 17.46
C PRO A 125 6.84 10.05 18.44
N HIS A 126 6.10 11.13 18.20
CA HIS A 126 4.98 11.53 19.03
C HIS A 126 3.68 10.89 18.54
N ALA A 127 2.80 10.57 19.49
CA ALA A 127 1.43 10.16 19.18
C ALA A 127 0.66 11.32 18.51
N GLY A 128 -0.37 10.96 17.75
CA GLY A 128 -1.21 11.92 17.03
C GLY A 128 -2.65 11.43 16.86
N PRO A 129 -3.54 12.29 16.34
CA PRO A 129 -4.87 11.84 15.95
C PRO A 129 -4.77 10.83 14.80
N ARG A 130 -5.62 9.80 14.84
CA ARG A 130 -5.76 8.85 13.73
C ARG A 130 -6.47 9.52 12.57
N LEU A 131 -6.03 9.25 11.34
CA LEU A 131 -6.73 9.63 10.13
C LEU A 131 -8.07 8.90 10.07
N VAL A 132 -9.10 9.60 9.61
CA VAL A 132 -10.42 9.01 9.39
C VAL A 132 -10.32 8.03 8.24
N ALA A 133 -10.57 6.76 8.53
CA ALA A 133 -10.65 5.73 7.52
C ALA A 133 -11.87 5.95 6.61
N PRO A 134 -11.74 5.81 5.27
CA PRO A 134 -12.87 5.92 4.36
C PRO A 134 -13.96 4.88 4.67
N ASP A 135 -15.20 5.35 4.88
CA ASP A 135 -16.37 4.48 4.99
C ASP A 135 -16.90 4.16 3.59
N VAL A 136 -16.33 3.14 2.98
CA VAL A 136 -16.60 2.77 1.58
C VAL A 136 -16.83 1.27 1.42
N THR A 137 -17.55 0.91 0.37
CA THR A 137 -17.69 -0.47 -0.10
C THR A 137 -16.84 -0.66 -1.35
N LEU A 138 -16.01 -1.69 -1.37
CA LEU A 138 -15.18 -2.02 -2.52
C LEU A 138 -15.86 -3.07 -3.41
N PRO A 139 -15.68 -3.02 -4.74
CA PRO A 139 -16.00 -4.13 -5.61
C PRO A 139 -15.30 -5.43 -5.18
N LYS A 140 -15.71 -6.57 -5.73
CA LYS A 140 -14.94 -7.81 -5.60
C LYS A 140 -13.48 -7.56 -6.05
N LEU A 141 -12.53 -8.23 -5.41
CA LEU A 141 -11.16 -8.25 -5.90
C LEU A 141 -11.09 -9.17 -7.12
N ALA A 142 -11.06 -8.61 -8.33
CA ALA A 142 -11.10 -9.40 -9.56
C ALA A 142 -9.90 -10.35 -9.70
N ASP A 143 -10.15 -11.58 -10.14
CA ASP A 143 -9.17 -12.47 -10.77
C ASP A 143 -9.28 -12.40 -12.30
N GLU A 144 -8.35 -13.03 -13.03
CA GLU A 144 -8.33 -13.03 -14.51
C GLU A 144 -9.65 -13.51 -15.13
N ALA A 145 -10.32 -14.49 -14.50
CA ALA A 145 -11.58 -15.04 -14.96
C ALA A 145 -12.80 -14.13 -14.68
N ASP A 146 -12.66 -13.11 -13.83
CA ASP A 146 -13.77 -12.23 -13.43
C ASP A 146 -14.05 -11.10 -14.44
N VAL A 147 -13.12 -10.82 -15.36
CA VAL A 147 -13.18 -9.67 -16.28
C VAL A 147 -12.76 -10.05 -17.70
N PRO A 148 -13.13 -9.26 -18.73
CA PRO A 148 -12.65 -9.50 -20.08
C PRO A 148 -11.11 -9.52 -20.16
N ALA A 149 -10.55 -10.38 -21.03
CA ALA A 149 -9.11 -10.57 -21.17
C ALA A 149 -8.34 -9.26 -21.38
N GLU A 150 -8.86 -8.34 -22.22
CA GLU A 150 -8.21 -7.03 -22.43
C GLU A 150 -8.20 -6.15 -21.18
N THR A 151 -9.23 -6.25 -20.33
CA THR A 151 -9.25 -5.53 -19.05
C THR A 151 -8.19 -6.09 -18.11
N TRP A 152 -8.02 -7.40 -18.05
CA TRP A 152 -6.95 -8.02 -17.27
C TRP A 152 -5.55 -7.67 -17.79
N GLN A 153 -5.35 -7.69 -19.11
CA GLN A 153 -4.09 -7.24 -19.70
C GLN A 153 -3.78 -5.78 -19.36
N ARG A 154 -4.80 -4.91 -19.35
CA ARG A 154 -4.64 -3.52 -18.90
C ARG A 154 -4.25 -3.40 -17.44
N VAL A 155 -4.85 -4.22 -16.56
CA VAL A 155 -4.43 -4.32 -15.14
C VAL A 155 -2.94 -4.67 -15.04
N LEU A 156 -2.46 -5.64 -15.84
CA LEU A 156 -1.05 -6.03 -15.85
C LEU A 156 -0.13 -4.91 -16.40
N ARG A 157 -0.54 -4.21 -17.47
CA ARG A 157 0.21 -3.07 -18.03
C ARG A 157 0.32 -1.92 -17.04
N LEU A 158 -0.78 -1.52 -16.43
CA LEU A 158 -0.80 -0.49 -15.39
C LEU A 158 0.05 -0.88 -14.18
N ASN A 159 0.04 -2.17 -13.78
CA ASN A 159 0.86 -2.62 -12.67
C ASN A 159 2.36 -2.49 -12.96
N ARG A 160 2.80 -2.55 -14.22
CA ARG A 160 4.21 -2.40 -14.61
C ARG A 160 4.69 -0.95 -14.59
N LEU A 161 3.79 0.03 -14.65
CA LEU A 161 4.16 1.45 -14.58
C LEU A 161 4.76 1.76 -13.20
N GLY A 162 5.95 2.37 -13.19
CA GLY A 162 6.67 2.67 -11.95
C GLY A 162 7.17 1.44 -11.19
N ASP A 163 7.19 0.27 -11.82
CA ASP A 163 7.67 -0.97 -11.23
C ASP A 163 9.10 -1.32 -11.65
N ARG A 164 9.73 -2.18 -10.86
CA ARG A 164 10.99 -2.84 -11.23
C ARG A 164 10.70 -4.25 -11.76
N PRO A 165 11.64 -4.87 -12.50
CA PRO A 165 11.40 -6.15 -13.16
C PRO A 165 10.89 -7.25 -12.21
N GLU A 166 11.41 -7.32 -10.99
CA GLU A 166 11.04 -8.31 -9.98
C GLU A 166 11.15 -7.75 -8.54
N PRO A 167 10.36 -8.25 -7.58
CA PRO A 167 9.23 -9.18 -7.77
C PRO A 167 7.97 -8.47 -8.29
N LEU A 168 7.25 -9.09 -9.24
CA LEU A 168 5.96 -8.58 -9.69
C LEU A 168 4.86 -8.88 -8.66
N ILE A 169 4.56 -7.88 -7.84
CA ILE A 169 3.42 -7.93 -6.92
C ILE A 169 2.26 -7.18 -7.58
N LEU A 170 1.18 -7.91 -7.90
CA LEU A 170 0.00 -7.32 -8.53
C LEU A 170 -0.81 -6.52 -7.51
N ALA A 171 -0.85 -5.20 -7.69
CA ALA A 171 -1.54 -4.29 -6.78
C ALA A 171 -3.06 -4.52 -6.79
N SER A 172 -3.63 -4.72 -5.60
CA SER A 172 -5.06 -4.95 -5.42
C SER A 172 -5.94 -3.78 -5.91
N MET A 173 -5.41 -2.55 -5.91
CA MET A 173 -6.11 -1.37 -6.43
C MET A 173 -6.56 -1.58 -7.89
N TYR A 174 -5.65 -1.99 -8.78
CA TYR A 174 -5.98 -2.21 -10.19
C TYR A 174 -6.98 -3.35 -10.39
N ARG A 175 -6.89 -4.39 -9.54
CA ARG A 175 -7.84 -5.51 -9.56
C ARG A 175 -9.26 -5.08 -9.18
N HIS A 176 -9.42 -4.20 -8.19
CA HIS A 176 -10.75 -3.64 -7.88
C HIS A 176 -11.24 -2.67 -8.97
N LEU A 177 -10.34 -1.86 -9.53
CA LEU A 177 -10.66 -0.96 -10.64
C LEU A 177 -10.97 -1.70 -11.94
N ALA A 178 -10.65 -3.00 -12.06
CA ALA A 178 -11.00 -3.83 -13.21
C ALA A 178 -12.51 -3.90 -13.48
N HIS A 179 -13.33 -3.64 -12.46
CA HIS A 179 -14.79 -3.52 -12.60
C HIS A 179 -15.24 -2.17 -13.21
N ALA A 180 -14.32 -1.25 -13.51
CA ALA A 180 -14.55 0.00 -14.23
C ALA A 180 -13.59 0.08 -15.45
N PRO A 181 -13.80 -0.74 -16.51
CA PRO A 181 -12.84 -0.89 -17.60
C PRO A 181 -12.59 0.42 -18.39
N ALA A 182 -13.62 1.26 -18.56
CA ALA A 182 -13.48 2.57 -19.20
C ALA A 182 -12.59 3.51 -18.38
N PHE A 183 -12.68 3.45 -17.05
CA PHE A 183 -11.79 4.21 -16.17
C PHE A 183 -10.34 3.72 -16.29
N LEU A 184 -10.11 2.40 -16.28
CA LEU A 184 -8.77 1.85 -16.44
C LEU A 184 -8.12 2.28 -17.76
N GLU A 185 -8.89 2.33 -18.86
CA GLU A 185 -8.40 2.79 -20.15
C GLU A 185 -7.93 4.25 -20.09
N ARG A 186 -8.76 5.13 -19.50
CA ARG A 186 -8.38 6.54 -19.31
C ARG A 186 -7.19 6.70 -18.37
N LEU A 187 -7.13 5.90 -17.31
CA LEU A 187 -6.01 5.89 -16.37
C LEU A 187 -4.70 5.51 -17.08
N GLU A 188 -4.72 4.46 -17.90
CA GLU A 188 -3.56 4.05 -18.70
C GLU A 188 -3.09 5.19 -19.61
N ALA A 189 -4.01 5.79 -20.37
CA ALA A 189 -3.70 6.94 -21.23
C ALA A 189 -3.14 8.15 -20.46
N ALA A 190 -3.67 8.43 -19.26
CA ALA A 190 -3.25 9.56 -18.44
C ALA A 190 -1.86 9.36 -17.80
N MET A 191 -1.45 8.11 -17.56
CA MET A 191 -0.16 7.79 -16.95
C MET A 191 0.98 7.70 -17.96
N ILE A 192 0.71 7.30 -19.21
CA ILE A 192 1.73 7.09 -20.25
C ILE A 192 2.69 8.29 -20.41
N PRO A 193 2.24 9.55 -20.51
CA PRO A 193 3.16 10.68 -20.66
C PRO A 193 4.15 10.81 -19.50
N SER A 194 3.66 10.70 -18.25
CA SER A 194 4.50 10.78 -17.05
C SER A 194 5.47 9.61 -16.89
N ALA A 195 5.11 8.44 -17.44
CA ALA A 195 6.01 7.30 -17.50
C ALA A 195 7.08 7.51 -18.58
N ALA A 196 6.69 8.03 -19.75
CA ALA A 196 7.60 8.25 -20.88
C ALA A 196 8.65 9.33 -20.61
N ASP A 197 8.31 10.40 -19.88
CA ASP A 197 9.23 11.48 -19.49
C ASP A 197 10.02 11.20 -18.17
N GLY A 198 9.77 10.02 -17.58
CA GLY A 198 10.38 9.56 -16.34
C GLY A 198 9.97 10.32 -15.07
N SER A 199 9.00 11.24 -15.14
CA SER A 199 8.53 11.99 -13.96
C SER A 199 7.86 11.08 -12.94
N LEU A 200 7.13 10.06 -13.39
CA LEU A 200 6.53 9.04 -12.53
C LEU A 200 7.59 8.31 -11.69
N ASP A 201 8.66 7.84 -12.33
CA ASP A 201 9.73 7.09 -11.66
C ASP A 201 10.51 7.97 -10.69
N ARG A 202 10.80 9.22 -11.07
CA ARG A 202 11.46 10.19 -10.18
C ARG A 202 10.60 10.48 -8.94
N ALA A 203 9.29 10.65 -9.11
CA ALA A 203 8.38 10.87 -8.00
C ALA A 203 8.32 9.66 -7.07
N ILE A 204 8.16 8.45 -7.61
CA ILE A 204 8.15 7.21 -6.83
C ILE A 204 9.46 7.06 -6.04
N ALA A 205 10.61 7.28 -6.67
CA ALA A 205 11.91 7.18 -6.01
C ALA A 205 12.07 8.21 -4.87
N ALA A 206 11.75 9.48 -5.13
CA ALA A 206 11.86 10.55 -4.14
C ALA A 206 10.94 10.28 -2.92
N ASN A 207 9.70 9.88 -3.19
CA ASN A 207 8.71 9.60 -2.15
C ASN A 207 9.08 8.36 -1.32
N ARG A 208 9.58 7.29 -1.95
CA ARG A 208 10.09 6.12 -1.22
C ARG A 208 11.26 6.49 -0.32
N ALA A 209 12.22 7.28 -0.80
CA ALA A 209 13.36 7.72 -0.01
C ALA A 209 12.93 8.58 1.20
N SER A 210 12.00 9.52 0.98
CA SER A 210 11.43 10.34 2.05
C SER A 210 10.69 9.51 3.09
N ALA A 211 9.85 8.56 2.66
CA ALA A 211 9.13 7.67 3.56
C ALA A 211 10.08 6.77 4.36
N ALA A 212 11.14 6.24 3.74
CA ALA A 212 12.14 5.42 4.41
C ALA A 212 12.89 6.20 5.52
N ASP A 213 13.28 7.45 5.26
CA ASP A 213 13.93 8.30 6.28
C ASP A 213 13.03 8.53 7.50
N GLN A 214 11.76 8.85 7.27
CA GLN A 214 10.78 9.01 8.34
C GLN A 214 10.53 7.70 9.08
N ALA A 215 10.43 6.58 8.37
CA ALA A 215 10.18 5.26 8.93
C ALA A 215 11.28 4.79 9.89
N ARG A 216 12.56 5.15 9.63
CA ARG A 216 13.66 4.89 10.58
C ARG A 216 13.46 5.56 11.94
N ARG A 217 12.84 6.74 11.98
CA ARG A 217 12.47 7.41 13.25
C ARG A 217 11.31 6.68 13.93
N LEU A 218 10.33 6.24 13.15
CA LEU A 218 9.18 5.49 13.69
C LEU A 218 9.57 4.16 14.33
N ALA A 219 10.64 3.52 13.84
CA ALA A 219 11.17 2.27 14.37
C ALA A 219 11.54 2.34 15.86
N GLN A 220 11.87 3.53 16.38
CA GLN A 220 12.13 3.75 17.82
C GLN A 220 10.92 3.42 18.69
N ALA A 221 9.70 3.56 18.16
CA ALA A 221 8.47 3.28 18.90
C ALA A 221 8.06 1.80 18.86
N ILE A 222 8.82 0.94 18.16
CA ILE A 222 8.60 -0.50 18.12
C ILE A 222 9.33 -1.18 19.28
N ALA A 223 8.56 -1.63 20.26
CA ALA A 223 9.01 -2.51 21.33
C ALA A 223 8.51 -3.92 21.05
N THR A 224 9.41 -4.82 20.66
CA THR A 224 9.08 -6.22 20.35
C THR A 224 10.21 -7.14 20.79
N GLY A 225 9.86 -8.40 21.11
CA GLY A 225 10.82 -9.48 21.33
C GLY A 225 11.45 -9.97 20.01
N PRO A 226 12.37 -10.95 20.07
CA PRO A 226 13.01 -11.48 18.87
C PRO A 226 11.98 -12.06 17.88
N PRO A 227 12.12 -11.79 16.56
CA PRO A 227 11.27 -12.41 15.55
C PRO A 227 11.53 -13.91 15.43
N PRO A 228 10.52 -14.71 15.04
CA PRO A 228 10.71 -16.15 14.80
C PRO A 228 11.65 -16.43 13.61
N ASP A 229 11.62 -15.60 12.58
CA ASP A 229 12.56 -15.65 11.44
C ASP A 229 12.83 -14.23 10.92
N ARG A 230 13.86 -13.57 11.47
CA ARG A 230 14.20 -12.18 11.14
C ARG A 230 14.37 -11.97 9.64
N VAL A 231 15.10 -12.87 8.98
CA VAL A 231 15.51 -12.73 7.58
C VAL A 231 14.30 -12.89 6.66
N LYS A 232 13.46 -13.91 6.88
CA LYS A 232 12.27 -14.10 6.03
C LYS A 232 11.25 -12.99 6.22
N ILE A 233 11.01 -12.54 7.45
CA ILE A 233 10.05 -11.46 7.71
C ILE A 233 10.54 -10.15 7.10
N GLU A 234 11.82 -9.83 7.24
CA GLU A 234 12.40 -8.65 6.63
C GLU A 234 12.26 -8.69 5.11
N ALA A 235 12.69 -9.78 4.45
CA ALA A 235 12.58 -9.93 3.00
C ALA A 235 11.12 -9.84 2.51
N ALA A 236 10.20 -10.49 3.23
CA ALA A 236 8.78 -10.46 2.94
C ALA A 236 8.21 -9.05 2.99
N VAL A 237 8.51 -8.28 4.04
CA VAL A 237 7.97 -6.92 4.21
C VAL A 237 8.64 -5.92 3.25
N SER A 238 9.97 -6.01 3.10
CA SER A 238 10.75 -5.15 2.20
C SER A 238 10.28 -5.26 0.76
N ALA A 239 9.91 -6.46 0.28
CA ALA A 239 9.33 -6.63 -1.06
C ALA A 239 8.09 -5.74 -1.30
N PHE A 240 7.24 -5.53 -0.29
CA PHE A 240 6.09 -4.63 -0.43
C PHE A 240 6.45 -3.17 -0.25
N VAL A 241 7.27 -2.83 0.74
CA VAL A 241 7.68 -1.44 1.01
C VAL A 241 8.45 -0.87 -0.19
N ASP A 242 9.40 -1.63 -0.72
CA ASP A 242 10.30 -1.20 -1.79
C ASP A 242 9.66 -1.29 -3.18
N HIS A 243 8.65 -2.15 -3.38
CA HIS A 243 8.00 -2.34 -4.68
C HIS A 243 6.53 -1.96 -4.64
N ALA A 244 5.64 -2.84 -4.16
CA ALA A 244 4.20 -2.68 -4.31
C ALA A 244 3.64 -1.44 -3.62
N ILE A 245 3.76 -1.34 -2.30
CA ILE A 245 3.18 -0.24 -1.52
C ILE A 245 3.91 1.07 -1.86
N GLY A 246 5.24 1.06 -1.94
CA GLY A 246 6.04 2.26 -2.18
C GLY A 246 5.68 3.01 -3.48
N LYS A 247 5.41 2.30 -4.59
CA LYS A 247 4.92 2.98 -5.83
C LYS A 247 3.46 3.37 -5.71
N MET A 248 2.64 2.49 -5.13
CA MET A 248 1.18 2.67 -5.14
C MET A 248 0.73 3.84 -4.27
N VAL A 249 1.47 4.22 -3.23
CA VAL A 249 1.19 5.46 -2.49
C VAL A 249 1.31 6.69 -3.41
N THR A 250 2.37 6.75 -4.23
CA THR A 250 2.59 7.85 -5.18
C THR A 250 1.56 7.83 -6.31
N ILE A 251 1.37 6.67 -6.94
CA ILE A 251 0.44 6.53 -8.06
C ILE A 251 -0.99 6.85 -7.61
N CYS A 252 -1.46 6.27 -6.51
CA CYS A 252 -2.82 6.49 -6.04
C CYS A 252 -3.06 7.97 -5.70
N ARG A 253 -2.08 8.64 -5.07
CA ARG A 253 -2.15 10.08 -4.79
C ARG A 253 -2.25 10.91 -6.08
N ALA A 254 -1.39 10.64 -7.06
CA ALA A 254 -1.39 11.33 -8.35
C ALA A 254 -2.72 11.16 -9.10
N VAL A 255 -3.29 9.95 -9.08
CA VAL A 255 -4.61 9.67 -9.66
C VAL A 255 -5.71 10.46 -8.97
N ARG A 256 -5.70 10.54 -7.63
CA ARG A 256 -6.67 11.34 -6.87
C ARG A 256 -6.55 12.84 -7.16
N VAL A 257 -5.34 13.36 -7.36
CA VAL A 257 -5.10 14.74 -7.79
C VAL A 257 -5.65 14.97 -9.20
N ALA A 258 -5.35 14.08 -10.14
CA ALA A 258 -5.87 14.16 -11.52
C ALA A 258 -7.39 14.01 -11.62
N ARG A 259 -8.02 13.37 -10.63
CA ARG A 259 -9.48 13.32 -10.44
C ARG A 259 -10.07 14.60 -9.84
N GLY A 260 -9.25 15.51 -9.32
CA GLY A 260 -9.70 16.70 -8.56
C GLY A 260 -10.21 16.38 -7.16
N ALA A 261 -9.92 15.18 -6.63
CA ALA A 261 -10.45 14.72 -5.35
C ALA A 261 -9.61 15.17 -4.13
N VAL A 262 -8.35 15.53 -4.36
CA VAL A 262 -7.42 16.05 -3.34
C VAL A 262 -6.52 17.11 -4.00
N GLY A 263 -5.95 18.01 -3.19
CA GLY A 263 -4.94 18.97 -3.66
C GLY A 263 -3.61 18.27 -4.02
N PRO A 264 -2.76 18.93 -4.85
CA PRO A 264 -1.43 18.45 -5.17
C PRO A 264 -0.56 18.29 -3.92
#